data_AF-A0A522U9P3-F1
#
_entry.id   AF-A0A522U9P3-F1
#
_cell.length_a   1.000
_cell.length_b   1.000
_cell.length_c   1.000
_cell.angle_alpha   90.00
_cell.angle_beta   90.00
_cell.angle_gamma   90.00
#
_symmetry.space_group_name_H-M   'P 1'
#
loop_
_entity.id
_entity.type
_entity.pdbx_description
1 polymer ?
#
loop_
_entity_poly.entity_id
_entity_poly.type
_entity_poly.pdbx_seq_one_letter_code
_entity_poly.pdbx_strand_id
1 'polypeptide(L)'
;MGASIGVSVAPAALAAFPALGAGLVEIGPVSTASFQELATALRSAMVPVALRLRAADAVELVRQVTTEAAMLVCDVSGPPDLDVLDQAAAISSVPLLAGVAGSQLALIPAGIGVVLRESTPQDVERAHAPGRTVIAATSEASPGEVADLVSSGADAVLATTKALIEAGPGWFSRATTELLARTAAPRPIERGSTAWIAGLALGLGMIFGGVGAALESLGPVLLPYDSTFLGVDAHGLAAINPRLIHFLQHDRITLAGTMIAIGLLYGCLSWCGIRRGLAWARDALLASGLVGFPTLLYFVAYRYVEPIHVALAAMLFPLFVIAVWKRPRPQLPDPISEGPTGEWHRALVGQLLMVGAGFGLIVGGLTISYVGLTSVFVPTDLTYMSTTAQALNEANNRLLSFIAHDRAGFGGALMSAGVAVLLMAAWGWQRGQAWVWWGLAASATSGFGAALGVHLALAYTDFWHVAPIYAGILVSVLSLTLGRSFLLTRRGAS
;
A
#
# COMPACT_ATOMS: atom_id res chain seq x y z
N MET A 1 -18.81 3.57 -1.20
CA MET A 1 -18.03 4.33 -2.20
C MET A 1 -17.53 3.38 -3.26
N GLY A 2 -17.48 3.84 -4.51
CA GLY A 2 -17.02 3.07 -5.65
C GLY A 2 -16.39 3.95 -6.72
N ALA A 3 -16.12 3.37 -7.89
CA ALA A 3 -15.52 4.07 -9.01
C ALA A 3 -16.26 3.79 -10.31
N SER A 4 -16.32 4.77 -11.20
CA SER A 4 -16.76 4.62 -12.60
C SER A 4 -15.55 4.75 -13.52
N ILE A 5 -15.28 3.68 -14.27
CA ILE A 5 -14.07 3.53 -15.09
C ILE A 5 -14.38 3.06 -16.52
N GLY A 6 -13.46 3.35 -17.42
CA GLY A 6 -13.49 2.84 -18.78
C GLY A 6 -13.08 1.36 -18.88
N VAL A 7 -13.54 0.69 -19.94
CA VAL A 7 -13.24 -0.72 -20.25
C VAL A 7 -11.73 -0.99 -20.30
N SER A 8 -10.94 -0.09 -20.89
CA SER A 8 -9.51 -0.29 -21.12
C SER A 8 -8.67 -0.46 -19.85
N VAL A 9 -9.14 0.05 -18.71
CA VAL A 9 -8.44 -0.02 -17.43
C VAL A 9 -9.12 -0.97 -16.43
N ALA A 10 -10.23 -1.59 -16.82
CA ALA A 10 -11.04 -2.41 -15.94
C ALA A 10 -10.29 -3.58 -15.29
N PRO A 11 -9.47 -4.39 -16.01
CA PRO A 11 -8.74 -5.48 -15.36
C PRO A 11 -7.80 -5.00 -14.25
N ALA A 12 -7.09 -3.90 -14.49
CA ALA A 12 -6.17 -3.33 -13.51
C ALA A 12 -6.93 -2.73 -12.31
N ALA A 13 -8.04 -2.03 -12.57
CA ALA A 13 -8.85 -1.42 -11.52
C ALA A 13 -9.56 -2.47 -10.65
N LEU A 14 -10.09 -3.55 -11.24
CA LEU A 14 -10.71 -4.65 -10.48
C LEU A 14 -9.70 -5.36 -9.57
N ALA A 15 -8.42 -5.42 -9.97
CA ALA A 15 -7.35 -5.96 -9.14
C ALA A 15 -6.92 -5.00 -8.02
N ALA A 16 -6.90 -3.69 -8.27
CA ALA A 16 -6.30 -2.70 -7.35
C ALA A 16 -7.30 -2.01 -6.42
N PHE A 17 -8.47 -1.60 -6.94
CA PHE A 17 -9.40 -0.73 -6.21
C PHE A 17 -10.01 -1.35 -4.94
N PRO A 18 -10.28 -2.67 -4.87
CA PRO A 18 -10.74 -3.29 -3.62
C PRO A 18 -9.76 -3.06 -2.46
N ALA A 19 -8.45 -3.17 -2.73
CA ALA A 19 -7.41 -2.93 -1.74
C ALA A 19 -7.29 -1.45 -1.33
N LEU A 20 -7.74 -0.52 -2.20
CA LEU A 20 -7.82 0.91 -1.90
C LEU A 20 -9.09 1.30 -1.16
N GLY A 21 -10.09 0.40 -1.05
CA GLY A 21 -11.33 0.62 -0.32
C GLY A 21 -12.57 0.85 -1.19
N ALA A 22 -12.51 0.59 -2.49
CA ALA A 22 -13.71 0.59 -3.32
C ALA A 22 -14.64 -0.58 -2.94
N GLY A 23 -15.94 -0.30 -2.78
CA GLY A 23 -16.97 -1.30 -2.51
C GLY A 23 -17.88 -1.62 -3.71
N LEU A 24 -17.72 -0.88 -4.81
CA LEU A 24 -18.46 -1.04 -6.06
C LEU A 24 -17.59 -0.50 -7.21
N VAL A 25 -17.58 -1.17 -8.36
CA VAL A 25 -16.92 -0.67 -9.57
C VAL A 25 -17.91 -0.69 -10.73
N GLU A 26 -18.15 0.45 -11.33
CA GLU A 26 -18.88 0.57 -12.59
C GLU A 26 -17.90 0.59 -13.76
N ILE A 27 -18.13 -0.27 -14.75
CA ILE A 27 -17.32 -0.35 -15.98
C ILE A 27 -18.20 0.00 -17.17
N GLY A 28 -17.79 0.97 -17.97
CA GLY A 28 -18.35 1.12 -19.31
C GLY A 28 -18.15 2.49 -19.97
N PRO A 29 -18.75 2.70 -21.16
CA PRO A 29 -19.75 1.83 -21.77
C PRO A 29 -19.18 0.50 -22.28
N VAL A 30 -19.92 -0.58 -22.11
CA VAL A 30 -19.58 -1.94 -22.54
C VAL A 30 -20.35 -2.27 -23.83
N SER A 31 -19.64 -2.86 -24.78
CA SER A 31 -20.15 -3.52 -25.99
C SER A 31 -20.00 -5.05 -25.90
N THR A 32 -20.64 -5.80 -26.80
CA THR A 32 -20.50 -7.26 -26.89
C THR A 32 -19.04 -7.72 -26.98
N ALA A 33 -18.23 -7.03 -27.79
CA ALA A 33 -16.81 -7.36 -27.95
C ALA A 33 -16.04 -7.16 -26.63
N SER A 34 -16.20 -5.99 -25.99
CA SER A 34 -15.54 -5.72 -24.71
C SER A 34 -16.02 -6.60 -23.57
N PHE A 35 -17.28 -7.07 -23.59
CA PHE A 35 -17.78 -7.98 -22.57
C PHE A 35 -17.02 -9.31 -22.57
N GLN A 36 -16.75 -9.85 -23.77
CA GLN A 36 -15.98 -11.10 -23.92
C GLN A 36 -14.55 -10.94 -23.38
N GLU A 37 -13.91 -9.79 -23.64
CA GLU A 37 -12.58 -9.47 -23.11
C GLU A 37 -12.61 -9.33 -21.57
N LEU A 38 -13.67 -8.76 -21.01
CA LEU A 38 -13.81 -8.53 -19.58
C LEU A 38 -14.25 -9.77 -18.80
N ALA A 39 -14.85 -10.78 -19.43
CA ALA A 39 -15.48 -11.92 -18.75
C ALA A 39 -14.55 -12.61 -17.73
N THR A 40 -13.26 -12.76 -18.06
CA THR A 40 -12.28 -13.35 -17.13
C THR A 40 -12.00 -12.45 -15.93
N ALA A 41 -11.88 -11.14 -16.13
CA ALA A 41 -11.67 -10.18 -15.05
C ALA A 41 -12.90 -10.01 -14.15
N LEU A 42 -14.11 -10.09 -14.73
CA LEU A 42 -15.37 -10.03 -13.98
C LEU A 42 -15.51 -11.24 -13.05
N ARG A 43 -15.15 -12.44 -13.52
CA ARG A 43 -15.19 -13.67 -12.71
C ARG A 43 -14.23 -13.67 -11.51
N SER A 44 -13.17 -12.87 -11.55
CA SER A 44 -12.21 -12.73 -10.45
C SER A 44 -12.42 -11.46 -9.62
N ALA A 45 -13.47 -10.68 -9.89
CA ALA A 45 -13.73 -9.44 -9.19
C ALA A 45 -14.02 -9.69 -7.70
N MET A 46 -13.28 -9.01 -6.83
CA MET A 46 -13.42 -9.08 -5.37
C MET A 46 -14.50 -8.13 -4.82
N VAL A 47 -15.13 -7.35 -5.70
CA VAL A 47 -16.15 -6.36 -5.37
C VAL A 47 -17.30 -6.45 -6.39
N PRO A 48 -18.53 -6.09 -5.99
CA PRO A 48 -19.64 -5.95 -6.93
C PRO A 48 -19.28 -5.08 -8.13
N VAL A 49 -19.66 -5.53 -9.32
CA VAL A 49 -19.43 -4.81 -10.58
C VAL A 49 -20.75 -4.40 -11.22
N ALA A 50 -20.86 -3.13 -11.59
CA ALA A 50 -21.93 -2.60 -12.41
C ALA A 50 -21.45 -2.45 -13.87
N LEU A 51 -22.17 -2.99 -14.85
CA LEU A 51 -21.83 -2.78 -16.26
C LEU A 51 -22.69 -1.66 -16.84
N ARG A 52 -22.03 -0.62 -17.33
CA ARG A 52 -22.68 0.50 -18.02
C ARG A 52 -22.83 0.18 -19.49
N LEU A 53 -24.05 0.23 -19.98
CA LEU A 53 -24.46 -0.12 -21.33
C LEU A 53 -24.98 1.13 -22.05
N ARG A 54 -24.77 1.18 -23.36
CA ARG A 54 -25.53 2.10 -24.22
C ARG A 54 -26.91 1.50 -24.45
N ALA A 55 -27.95 2.34 -24.54
CA ALA A 55 -29.30 1.88 -24.86
C ALA A 55 -29.33 0.97 -26.11
N ALA A 56 -28.63 1.36 -27.17
CA ALA A 56 -28.54 0.60 -28.42
C ALA A 56 -28.03 -0.85 -28.25
N ASP A 57 -27.20 -1.11 -27.24
CA ASP A 57 -26.59 -2.43 -27.00
C ASP A 57 -27.28 -3.19 -25.85
N ALA A 58 -28.24 -2.56 -25.15
CA ALA A 58 -28.75 -3.05 -23.87
C ALA A 58 -29.46 -4.41 -23.98
N VAL A 59 -30.40 -4.56 -24.92
CA VAL A 59 -31.20 -5.81 -25.07
C VAL A 59 -30.31 -7.00 -25.39
N GLU A 60 -29.32 -6.81 -26.26
CA GLU A 60 -28.40 -7.89 -26.65
C GLU A 60 -27.45 -8.26 -25.51
N LEU A 61 -26.84 -7.26 -24.85
CA LEU A 61 -25.90 -7.50 -23.76
C LEU A 61 -26.58 -8.11 -22.54
N VAL A 62 -27.79 -7.70 -22.19
CA VAL A 62 -28.54 -8.27 -21.05
C VAL A 62 -28.78 -9.77 -21.23
N ARG A 63 -28.97 -10.26 -22.47
CA ARG A 63 -29.10 -11.71 -22.73
C ARG A 63 -27.82 -12.49 -22.50
N GLN A 64 -26.67 -11.82 -22.62
CA GLN A 64 -25.35 -12.44 -22.48
C GLN A 64 -24.82 -12.35 -21.05
N VAL A 65 -25.17 -11.28 -20.32
CA VAL A 65 -24.78 -11.09 -18.92
C VAL A 65 -25.68 -11.93 -18.03
N THR A 66 -25.10 -12.90 -17.31
CA THR A 66 -25.89 -13.77 -16.42
C THR A 66 -25.66 -13.44 -14.96
N THR A 67 -24.46 -13.76 -14.46
CA THR A 67 -24.08 -13.67 -13.03
C THR A 67 -22.76 -12.95 -12.83
N GLU A 68 -22.09 -12.55 -13.93
CA GLU A 68 -20.79 -11.88 -13.92
C GLU A 68 -20.86 -10.40 -13.50
N ALA A 69 -22.07 -9.81 -13.47
CA ALA A 69 -22.32 -8.45 -13.00
C ALA A 69 -23.30 -8.46 -11.83
N ALA A 70 -23.06 -7.61 -10.84
CA ALA A 70 -23.98 -7.41 -9.72
C ALA A 70 -25.20 -6.57 -10.13
N MET A 71 -25.03 -5.69 -11.12
CA MET A 71 -26.10 -4.86 -11.69
C MET A 71 -25.72 -4.37 -13.09
N LEU A 72 -26.73 -3.93 -13.84
CA LEU A 72 -26.59 -3.29 -15.14
C LEU A 72 -27.05 -1.84 -15.05
N VAL A 73 -26.41 -0.96 -15.81
CA VAL A 73 -26.76 0.45 -15.89
C VAL A 73 -26.94 0.80 -17.37
N CYS A 74 -28.16 1.12 -17.79
CA CYS A 74 -28.42 1.54 -19.16
C CYS A 74 -28.42 3.07 -19.23
N ASP A 75 -27.49 3.67 -19.96
CA ASP A 75 -27.47 5.13 -20.15
C ASP A 75 -28.65 5.56 -21.06
N VAL A 76 -29.55 6.40 -20.53
CA VAL A 76 -30.80 6.85 -21.16
C VAL A 76 -30.68 8.34 -21.49
N SER A 77 -30.89 8.71 -22.76
CA SER A 77 -30.81 10.10 -23.22
C SER A 77 -32.17 10.70 -23.60
N GLY A 78 -33.19 9.86 -23.84
CA GLY A 78 -34.54 10.33 -24.17
C GLY A 78 -35.60 9.21 -24.19
N PRO A 79 -36.84 9.52 -24.62
CA PRO A 79 -37.95 8.57 -24.61
C PRO A 79 -37.72 7.25 -25.36
N PRO A 80 -37.05 7.20 -26.53
CA PRO A 80 -36.79 5.94 -27.22
C PRO A 80 -35.94 4.95 -26.41
N ASP A 81 -35.06 5.48 -25.55
CA ASP A 81 -34.20 4.66 -24.70
C ASP A 81 -34.98 4.06 -23.52
N LEU A 82 -36.15 4.62 -23.16
CA LEU A 82 -37.03 4.07 -22.11
C LEU A 82 -37.70 2.78 -22.57
N ASP A 83 -38.18 2.73 -23.82
CA ASP A 83 -38.75 1.49 -24.37
C ASP A 83 -37.70 0.37 -24.39
N VAL A 84 -36.45 0.73 -24.69
CA VAL A 84 -35.32 -0.20 -24.66
C VAL A 84 -35.00 -0.64 -23.23
N LEU A 85 -35.02 0.28 -22.28
CA LEU A 85 -34.84 0.00 -20.85
C LEU A 85 -35.90 -0.98 -20.34
N ASP A 86 -37.16 -0.79 -20.68
CA ASP A 86 -38.26 -1.69 -20.28
C ASP A 86 -38.10 -3.08 -20.89
N GLN A 87 -37.74 -3.16 -22.18
CA GLN A 87 -37.44 -4.44 -22.84
C GLN A 87 -36.27 -5.17 -22.20
N ALA A 88 -35.20 -4.44 -21.87
CA ALA A 88 -34.03 -4.96 -21.19
C ALA A 88 -34.37 -5.41 -19.76
N ALA A 89 -35.16 -4.63 -19.01
CA ALA A 89 -35.59 -4.96 -17.66
C ALA A 89 -36.41 -6.25 -17.62
N ALA A 90 -37.27 -6.48 -18.62
CA ALA A 90 -38.12 -7.67 -18.70
C ALA A 90 -37.34 -8.99 -18.88
N ILE A 91 -36.11 -8.93 -19.40
CA ILE A 91 -35.28 -10.11 -19.67
C ILE A 91 -34.05 -10.20 -18.76
N SER A 92 -33.76 -9.17 -17.96
CA SER A 92 -32.59 -9.12 -17.10
C SER A 92 -32.71 -10.05 -15.90
N SER A 93 -31.66 -10.85 -15.65
CA SER A 93 -31.53 -11.67 -14.44
C SER A 93 -30.96 -10.91 -13.24
N VAL A 94 -30.49 -9.67 -13.46
CA VAL A 94 -29.86 -8.81 -12.44
C VAL A 94 -30.53 -7.44 -12.40
N PRO A 95 -30.41 -6.67 -11.30
CA PRO A 95 -30.96 -5.33 -11.21
C PRO A 95 -30.49 -4.44 -12.37
N LEU A 96 -31.42 -3.80 -13.07
CA LEU A 96 -31.17 -2.85 -14.15
C LEU A 96 -31.54 -1.44 -13.69
N LEU A 97 -30.58 -0.53 -13.73
CA LEU A 97 -30.73 0.88 -13.35
C LEU A 97 -30.65 1.77 -14.59
N ALA A 98 -31.33 2.91 -14.55
CA ALA A 98 -31.23 3.95 -15.58
C ALA A 98 -30.08 4.91 -15.26
N GLY A 99 -29.10 5.03 -16.16
CA GLY A 99 -28.05 6.04 -16.11
C GLY A 99 -28.53 7.34 -16.76
N VAL A 100 -28.63 8.44 -16.00
CA VAL A 100 -29.17 9.72 -16.49
C VAL A 100 -28.46 10.92 -15.92
N ALA A 101 -28.50 12.06 -16.61
CA ALA A 101 -28.17 13.35 -16.00
C ALA A 101 -29.31 13.79 -15.05
N GLY A 102 -29.00 14.61 -14.03
CA GLY A 102 -29.99 15.12 -13.08
C GLY A 102 -31.20 15.81 -13.76
N SER A 103 -30.96 16.51 -14.86
CA SER A 103 -32.01 17.17 -15.68
C SER A 103 -33.01 16.19 -16.32
N GLN A 104 -32.64 14.92 -16.49
CA GLN A 104 -33.45 13.89 -17.15
C GLN A 104 -34.18 12.99 -16.16
N LEU A 105 -34.00 13.19 -14.86
CA LEU A 105 -34.58 12.35 -13.80
C LEU A 105 -36.11 12.24 -13.90
N ALA A 106 -36.79 13.30 -14.31
CA ALA A 106 -38.25 13.33 -14.46
C ALA A 106 -38.79 12.34 -15.51
N LEU A 107 -37.92 11.85 -16.40
CA LEU A 107 -38.26 10.86 -17.43
C LEU A 107 -38.29 9.43 -16.86
N ILE A 108 -37.62 9.19 -15.72
CA ILE A 108 -37.44 7.83 -15.20
C ILE A 108 -38.55 7.50 -14.18
N PRO A 109 -39.32 6.42 -14.41
CA PRO A 109 -40.33 5.94 -13.46
C PRO A 109 -39.77 5.72 -12.06
N ALA A 110 -40.57 6.02 -11.04
CA ALA A 110 -40.15 5.92 -9.63
C ALA A 110 -39.76 4.49 -9.19
N GLY A 111 -40.26 3.46 -9.88
CA GLY A 111 -39.94 2.06 -9.59
C GLY A 111 -38.58 1.59 -10.14
N ILE A 112 -37.88 2.41 -10.94
CA ILE A 112 -36.60 2.05 -11.55
C ILE A 112 -35.47 2.78 -10.83
N GLY A 113 -34.48 2.02 -10.34
CA GLY A 113 -33.27 2.59 -9.73
C GLY A 113 -32.47 3.44 -10.72
N VAL A 114 -31.72 4.42 -10.21
CA VAL A 114 -31.00 5.40 -11.06
C VAL A 114 -29.53 5.50 -10.71
N VAL A 115 -28.72 5.72 -11.74
CA VAL A 115 -27.35 6.22 -11.63
C VAL A 115 -27.33 7.65 -12.16
N LEU A 116 -27.24 8.62 -11.26
CA LEU A 116 -27.15 10.03 -11.61
C LEU A 116 -25.71 10.36 -12.05
N ARG A 117 -25.53 11.00 -13.20
CA ARG A 117 -24.23 11.45 -13.72
C ARG A 117 -23.98 12.91 -13.34
N GLU A 118 -22.76 13.20 -12.86
CA GLU A 118 -22.36 14.55 -12.40
C GLU A 118 -23.37 15.11 -11.38
N SER A 119 -23.72 14.28 -10.40
CA SER A 119 -24.82 14.53 -9.48
C SER A 119 -24.54 15.69 -8.54
N THR A 120 -25.55 16.51 -8.28
CA THR A 120 -25.57 17.40 -7.13
C THR A 120 -26.39 16.79 -5.97
N PRO A 121 -26.19 17.22 -4.72
CA PRO A 121 -27.04 16.82 -3.59
C PRO A 121 -28.55 17.03 -3.85
N GLN A 122 -28.91 18.10 -4.57
CA GLN A 122 -30.30 18.38 -4.94
C GLN A 122 -30.89 17.37 -5.93
N ASP A 123 -30.07 16.87 -6.87
CA ASP A 123 -30.51 15.84 -7.81
C ASP A 123 -30.75 14.51 -7.09
N VAL A 124 -29.91 14.19 -6.10
CA VAL A 124 -30.06 13.00 -5.25
C VAL A 124 -31.34 13.08 -4.42
N GLU A 125 -31.60 14.21 -3.77
CA GLU A 125 -32.83 14.41 -2.98
C GLU A 125 -34.10 14.24 -3.82
N ARG A 126 -34.09 14.74 -5.07
CA ARG A 126 -35.21 14.55 -6.00
C ARG A 126 -35.37 13.10 -6.45
N ALA A 127 -34.27 12.37 -6.58
CA ALA A 127 -34.30 10.97 -7.00
C ALA A 127 -34.71 10.02 -5.88
N HIS A 128 -34.43 10.39 -4.63
CA HIS A 128 -34.69 9.57 -3.46
C HIS A 128 -36.19 9.25 -3.33
N ALA A 129 -36.52 7.96 -3.33
CA ALA A 129 -37.87 7.46 -3.13
C ALA A 129 -37.81 6.10 -2.39
N PRO A 130 -38.81 5.77 -1.56
CA PRO A 130 -38.84 4.49 -0.87
C PRO A 130 -38.72 3.31 -1.83
N GLY A 131 -37.72 2.44 -1.62
CA GLY A 131 -37.48 1.26 -2.44
C GLY A 131 -36.77 1.52 -3.77
N ARG A 132 -36.42 2.78 -4.10
CA ARG A 132 -35.64 3.12 -5.29
C ARG A 132 -34.15 3.23 -4.94
N THR A 133 -33.31 2.45 -5.62
CA THR A 133 -31.86 2.58 -5.50
C THR A 133 -31.36 3.83 -6.21
N VAL A 134 -30.57 4.66 -5.53
CA VAL A 134 -29.96 5.88 -6.07
C VAL A 134 -28.44 5.80 -5.93
N ILE A 135 -27.75 5.75 -7.06
CA ILE A 135 -26.29 5.81 -7.14
C ILE A 135 -25.90 7.18 -7.71
N ALA A 136 -25.06 7.93 -7.02
CA ALA A 136 -24.55 9.21 -7.51
C ALA A 136 -23.15 9.02 -8.11
N ALA A 137 -22.89 9.57 -9.30
CA ALA A 137 -21.55 9.62 -9.87
C ALA A 137 -21.05 11.07 -9.87
N THR A 138 -19.86 11.31 -9.31
CA THR A 138 -19.28 12.64 -9.16
C THR A 138 -17.87 12.71 -9.74
N SER A 139 -17.58 13.82 -10.42
CA SER A 139 -16.22 14.19 -10.83
C SER A 139 -15.50 15.08 -9.82
N GLU A 140 -16.14 15.44 -8.71
CA GLU A 140 -15.52 16.21 -7.64
C GLU A 140 -14.57 15.35 -6.82
N ALA A 141 -13.33 15.80 -6.69
CA ALA A 141 -12.28 15.12 -5.93
C ALA A 141 -12.49 15.20 -4.40
N SER A 142 -13.35 16.12 -3.94
CA SER A 142 -13.56 16.42 -2.52
C SER A 142 -14.25 15.27 -1.78
N PRO A 143 -13.66 14.74 -0.68
CA PRO A 143 -14.31 13.80 0.23
C PRO A 143 -15.61 14.34 0.85
N GLY A 144 -15.73 15.66 1.00
CA GLY A 144 -16.91 16.31 1.58
C GLY A 144 -18.15 16.14 0.71
N GLU A 145 -18.00 16.34 -0.60
CA GLU A 145 -19.08 16.18 -1.58
C GLU A 145 -19.70 14.78 -1.51
N VAL A 146 -18.86 13.77 -1.30
CA VAL A 146 -19.31 12.38 -1.17
C VAL A 146 -20.21 12.20 0.05
N ALA A 147 -19.83 12.80 1.17
CA ALA A 147 -20.64 12.72 2.38
C ALA A 147 -21.96 13.49 2.24
N ASP A 148 -21.94 14.62 1.51
CA ASP A 148 -23.13 15.40 1.18
C ASP A 148 -24.10 14.59 0.29
N LEU A 149 -23.60 13.97 -0.79
CA LEU A 149 -24.40 13.11 -1.66
C LEU A 149 -25.05 11.93 -0.92
N VAL A 150 -24.33 11.29 0.00
CA VAL A 150 -24.91 10.21 0.83
C VAL A 150 -25.95 10.76 1.80
N SER A 151 -25.68 11.92 2.43
CA SER A 151 -26.64 12.54 3.35
C SER A 151 -27.94 12.98 2.67
N SER A 152 -27.87 13.29 1.37
CA SER A 152 -29.02 13.60 0.50
C SER A 152 -29.80 12.37 0.02
N GLY A 153 -29.37 11.15 0.38
CA GLY A 153 -30.13 9.92 0.14
C GLY A 153 -29.57 8.98 -0.93
N ALA A 154 -28.30 9.14 -1.34
CA ALA A 154 -27.63 8.19 -2.22
C ALA A 154 -27.23 6.91 -1.48
N ASP A 155 -27.53 5.74 -2.05
CA ASP A 155 -27.14 4.43 -1.54
C ASP A 155 -25.65 4.13 -1.79
N ALA A 156 -25.11 4.69 -2.88
CA ALA A 156 -23.70 4.59 -3.22
C ALA A 156 -23.25 5.83 -4.01
N VAL A 157 -21.96 6.15 -3.89
CA VAL A 157 -21.29 7.20 -4.66
C VAL A 157 -20.14 6.60 -5.47
N LEU A 158 -20.09 6.90 -6.77
CA LEU A 158 -19.06 6.52 -7.71
C LEU A 158 -18.17 7.73 -8.05
N ALA A 159 -16.88 7.66 -7.77
CA ALA A 159 -15.93 8.63 -8.32
C ALA A 159 -15.67 8.34 -9.79
N THR A 160 -15.73 9.36 -10.64
CA THR A 160 -15.28 9.22 -12.02
C THR A 160 -13.76 9.06 -12.10
N THR A 161 -13.26 8.62 -13.25
CA THR A 161 -11.81 8.55 -13.49
C THR A 161 -11.13 9.92 -13.31
N LYS A 162 -11.83 11.02 -13.64
CA LYS A 162 -11.33 12.39 -13.41
C LYS A 162 -11.12 12.66 -11.92
N ALA A 163 -12.14 12.39 -11.10
CA ALA A 163 -12.06 12.57 -9.64
C ALA A 163 -10.91 11.77 -9.03
N LEU A 164 -10.72 10.51 -9.47
CA LEU A 164 -9.66 9.65 -8.94
C LEU A 164 -8.24 10.13 -9.32
N ILE A 165 -8.07 10.64 -10.55
CA ILE A 165 -6.79 11.19 -11.00
C ILE A 165 -6.44 12.44 -10.18
N GLU A 166 -7.41 13.33 -9.95
CA GLU A 166 -7.21 14.56 -9.19
C GLU A 166 -7.02 14.29 -7.70
N ALA A 167 -7.78 13.34 -7.13
CA ALA A 167 -7.77 13.07 -5.69
C ALA A 167 -6.61 12.18 -5.20
N GLY A 168 -6.01 11.41 -6.09
CA GLY A 168 -4.96 10.45 -5.77
C GLY A 168 -5.46 9.18 -5.03
N PRO A 169 -4.55 8.23 -4.74
CA PRO A 169 -4.89 6.86 -4.32
C PRO A 169 -5.56 6.76 -2.93
N GLY A 170 -5.46 7.81 -2.11
CA GLY A 170 -6.07 7.85 -0.78
C GLY A 170 -7.56 8.23 -0.77
N TRP A 171 -8.16 8.54 -1.92
CA TRP A 171 -9.52 9.12 -2.00
C TRP A 171 -10.58 8.29 -1.29
N PHE A 172 -10.67 6.97 -1.55
CA PHE A 172 -11.67 6.10 -0.92
C PHE A 172 -11.58 6.11 0.60
N SER A 173 -10.35 6.10 1.14
CA SER A 173 -10.11 6.17 2.57
C SER A 173 -10.54 7.50 3.15
N ARG A 174 -10.21 8.62 2.48
CA ARG A 174 -10.63 9.97 2.91
C ARG A 174 -12.15 10.14 2.85
N ALA A 175 -12.79 9.74 1.75
CA ALA A 175 -14.24 9.79 1.57
C ALA A 175 -15.00 8.95 2.61
N THR A 176 -14.52 7.74 2.89
CA THR A 176 -15.10 6.89 3.95
C THR A 176 -14.94 7.52 5.33
N THR A 177 -13.77 8.11 5.59
CA THR A 177 -13.47 8.79 6.87
C THR A 177 -14.39 9.98 7.08
N GLU A 178 -14.58 10.82 6.05
CA GLU A 178 -15.46 11.98 6.08
C GLU A 178 -16.93 11.57 6.26
N LEU A 179 -17.40 10.56 5.52
CA LEU A 179 -18.76 10.04 5.70
C LEU A 179 -18.98 9.55 7.14
N LEU A 180 -18.04 8.76 7.67
CA LEU A 180 -18.15 8.26 9.05
C LEU A 180 -18.13 9.39 10.07
N ALA A 181 -17.30 10.42 9.87
CA ALA A 181 -17.26 11.59 10.74
C ALA A 181 -18.60 12.33 10.83
N ARG A 182 -19.36 12.38 9.72
CA ARG A 182 -20.67 13.06 9.67
C ARG A 182 -21.85 12.18 10.11
N THR A 183 -21.77 10.87 9.90
CA THR A 183 -22.92 9.96 10.07
C THR A 183 -22.88 9.10 11.32
N ALA A 184 -21.69 8.79 11.85
CA ALA A 184 -21.60 7.91 13.00
C ALA A 184 -21.95 8.66 14.30
N ALA A 185 -22.79 8.04 15.14
CA ALA A 185 -23.06 8.56 16.47
C ALA A 185 -21.80 8.45 17.35
N PRO A 186 -21.47 9.46 18.19
CA PRO A 186 -20.40 9.39 19.18
C PRO A 186 -20.45 8.08 19.96
N ARG A 187 -19.41 7.24 19.83
CA ARG A 187 -19.32 5.98 20.58
C ARG A 187 -18.28 6.09 21.69
N PRO A 188 -18.53 5.43 22.85
CA PRO A 188 -17.52 5.34 23.90
C PRO A 188 -16.25 4.68 23.38
N ILE A 189 -15.10 5.21 23.76
CA ILE A 189 -13.80 4.62 23.44
C ILE A 189 -13.72 3.25 24.13
N GLU A 190 -13.65 2.16 23.36
CA GLU A 190 -13.24 0.85 23.88
C GLU A 190 -11.78 0.98 24.36
N ARG A 191 -11.60 1.27 25.65
CA ARG A 191 -10.31 1.23 26.32
C ARG A 191 -9.97 -0.23 26.60
N GLY A 192 -8.81 -0.70 26.13
CA GLY A 192 -8.29 -2.02 26.52
C GLY A 192 -7.69 -2.90 25.42
N SER A 193 -7.53 -2.42 24.17
CA SER A 193 -6.83 -3.23 23.16
C SER A 193 -5.33 -3.31 23.46
N THR A 194 -4.82 -4.53 23.68
CA THR A 194 -3.38 -4.82 23.80
C THR A 194 -2.68 -4.84 22.44
N ALA A 195 -3.41 -4.76 21.32
CA ALA A 195 -2.87 -4.87 19.98
C ALA A 195 -1.82 -3.79 19.68
N TRP A 196 -2.07 -2.53 20.06
CA TRP A 196 -1.10 -1.46 19.85
C TRP A 196 0.13 -1.59 20.74
N ILE A 197 0.00 -2.20 21.93
CA ILE A 197 1.14 -2.47 22.82
C ILE A 197 2.01 -3.56 22.19
N ALA A 198 1.39 -4.64 21.70
CA ALA A 198 2.10 -5.70 21.00
C ALA A 198 2.79 -5.18 19.73
N GLY A 199 2.13 -4.31 18.95
CA GLY A 199 2.72 -3.68 17.77
C GLY A 199 3.87 -2.72 18.11
N LEU A 200 3.78 -2.00 19.23
CA LEU A 200 4.88 -1.17 19.74
C LEU A 200 6.05 -2.03 20.21
N ALA A 201 5.78 -3.12 20.94
CA ALA A 201 6.79 -4.08 21.39
C ALA A 201 7.48 -4.77 20.20
N LEU A 202 6.72 -5.10 19.15
CA LEU A 202 7.26 -5.58 17.88
C LEU A 202 8.22 -4.56 17.26
N GLY A 203 7.81 -3.28 17.18
CA GLY A 203 8.65 -2.21 16.65
C GLY A 203 9.94 -2.01 17.47
N LEU A 204 9.84 -2.03 18.80
CA LEU A 204 11.00 -1.97 19.70
C LEU A 204 11.91 -3.18 19.52
N GLY A 205 11.35 -4.38 19.36
CA GLY A 205 12.10 -5.59 19.06
C GLY A 205 12.91 -5.48 17.77
N MET A 206 12.33 -4.90 16.71
CA MET A 206 13.05 -4.62 15.46
C MET A 206 14.18 -3.59 15.65
N ILE A 207 13.97 -2.54 16.45
CA ILE A 207 15.01 -1.56 16.78
C ILE A 207 16.15 -2.24 17.55
N PHE A 208 15.86 -3.01 18.59
CA PHE A 208 16.88 -3.70 19.37
C PHE A 208 17.62 -4.75 18.55
N GLY A 209 16.93 -5.49 17.68
CA GLY A 209 17.55 -6.40 16.73
C GLY A 209 18.50 -5.67 15.77
N GLY A 210 18.08 -4.54 15.21
CA GLY A 210 18.93 -3.71 14.35
C GLY A 210 20.14 -3.13 15.08
N VAL A 211 19.97 -2.63 16.30
CA VAL A 211 21.09 -2.19 17.15
C VAL A 211 22.04 -3.35 17.43
N GLY A 212 21.52 -4.54 17.73
CA GLY A 212 22.31 -5.75 17.93
C GLY A 212 23.15 -6.10 16.70
N ALA A 213 22.54 -6.10 15.50
CA ALA A 213 23.24 -6.34 14.23
C ALA A 213 24.31 -5.28 13.95
N ALA A 214 24.06 -4.01 14.24
CA ALA A 214 25.06 -2.96 14.11
C ALA A 214 26.24 -3.15 15.09
N LEU A 215 25.97 -3.48 16.34
CA LEU A 215 27.00 -3.74 17.35
C LEU A 215 27.84 -4.98 17.00
N GLU A 216 27.21 -6.01 16.47
CA GLU A 216 27.87 -7.22 16.00
C GLU A 216 28.82 -6.92 14.82
N SER A 217 28.33 -6.12 13.87
CA SER A 217 29.09 -5.66 12.72
C SER A 217 30.28 -4.76 13.09
N LEU A 218 30.12 -3.87 14.06
CA LEU A 218 31.19 -2.98 14.55
C LEU A 218 32.18 -3.68 15.50
N GLY A 219 31.76 -4.78 16.12
CA GLY A 219 32.52 -5.51 17.14
C GLY A 219 33.12 -6.81 16.59
N PRO A 220 32.60 -7.98 17.00
CA PRO A 220 33.25 -9.27 16.74
C PRO A 220 33.24 -9.67 15.26
N VAL A 221 32.37 -9.08 14.42
CA VAL A 221 32.14 -9.41 12.99
C VAL A 221 31.60 -10.83 12.75
N LEU A 222 32.03 -11.81 13.55
CA LEU A 222 31.51 -13.17 13.58
C LEU A 222 31.13 -13.56 14.99
N LEU A 223 29.95 -14.14 15.14
CA LEU A 223 29.54 -14.77 16.38
C LEU A 223 30.13 -16.19 16.50
N PRO A 224 30.15 -16.78 17.71
CA PRO A 224 30.78 -18.08 17.93
C PRO A 224 30.24 -19.20 17.01
N TYR A 225 28.93 -19.19 16.72
CA TYR A 225 28.33 -20.16 15.81
C TYR A 225 28.64 -19.85 14.33
N ASP A 226 28.83 -18.58 13.95
CA ASP A 226 29.30 -18.23 12.60
C ASP A 226 30.71 -18.80 12.38
N SER A 227 31.59 -18.60 13.36
CA SER A 227 32.97 -19.12 13.31
C SER A 227 32.99 -20.65 13.29
N THR A 228 32.09 -21.30 14.04
CA THR A 228 31.92 -22.76 14.03
C THR A 228 31.42 -23.25 12.67
N PHE A 229 30.49 -22.52 12.05
CA PHE A 229 29.97 -22.85 10.72
C PHE A 229 31.06 -22.67 9.65
N LEU A 230 31.78 -21.57 9.66
CA LEU A 230 32.83 -21.26 8.69
C LEU A 230 34.12 -22.08 8.92
N GLY A 231 34.35 -22.58 10.14
CA GLY A 231 35.59 -23.25 10.54
C GLY A 231 36.78 -22.30 10.68
N VAL A 232 36.55 -21.00 10.63
CA VAL A 232 37.55 -19.93 10.75
C VAL A 232 36.96 -18.78 11.57
N ASP A 233 37.83 -18.03 12.24
CA ASP A 233 37.48 -16.80 12.94
C ASP A 233 37.64 -15.56 12.05
N ALA A 234 37.47 -14.36 12.62
CA ALA A 234 37.62 -13.10 11.89
C ALA A 234 39.04 -12.93 11.31
N HIS A 235 40.08 -13.41 12.01
CA HIS A 235 41.45 -13.37 11.48
C HIS A 235 41.61 -14.30 10.27
N GLY A 236 41.00 -15.49 10.31
CA GLY A 236 40.95 -16.40 9.18
C GLY A 236 40.21 -15.81 7.98
N LEU A 237 39.10 -15.09 8.18
CA LEU A 237 38.43 -14.37 7.09
C LEU A 237 39.31 -13.26 6.49
N ALA A 238 40.00 -12.49 7.33
CA ALA A 238 40.94 -11.46 6.86
C ALA A 238 42.09 -12.05 6.04
N ALA A 239 42.53 -13.27 6.37
CA ALA A 239 43.55 -14.00 5.61
C ALA A 239 43.04 -14.49 4.24
N ILE A 240 41.74 -14.82 4.12
CA ILE A 240 41.11 -15.14 2.83
C ILE A 240 41.04 -13.88 1.96
N ASN A 241 40.50 -12.79 2.52
CA ASN A 241 40.49 -11.50 1.85
C ASN A 241 40.33 -10.37 2.89
N PRO A 242 41.26 -9.39 2.96
CA PRO A 242 41.20 -8.34 3.96
C PRO A 242 39.99 -7.41 3.83
N ARG A 243 39.40 -7.29 2.62
CA ARG A 243 38.21 -6.47 2.37
C ARG A 243 36.90 -7.22 2.63
N LEU A 244 36.94 -8.53 2.85
CA LEU A 244 35.74 -9.33 3.10
C LEU A 244 35.03 -8.91 4.40
N ILE A 245 35.79 -8.58 5.45
CA ILE A 245 35.21 -8.09 6.70
C ILE A 245 34.44 -6.79 6.45
N HIS A 246 35.04 -5.84 5.74
CA HIS A 246 34.37 -4.59 5.41
C HIS A 246 33.14 -4.80 4.51
N PHE A 247 33.21 -5.78 3.60
CA PHE A 247 32.05 -6.20 2.85
C PHE A 247 30.95 -6.80 3.76
N LEU A 248 31.25 -7.67 4.70
CA LEU A 248 30.24 -8.15 5.65
C LEU A 248 29.66 -7.00 6.51
N GLN A 249 30.51 -6.04 6.88
CA GLN A 249 30.10 -4.88 7.65
C GLN A 249 29.11 -3.98 6.91
N HIS A 250 29.35 -3.72 5.62
CA HIS A 250 28.44 -2.87 4.83
C HIS A 250 27.04 -3.49 4.71
N ASP A 251 26.94 -4.80 4.45
CA ASP A 251 25.66 -5.51 4.32
C ASP A 251 24.91 -5.47 5.67
N ARG A 252 25.59 -5.76 6.78
CA ARG A 252 24.96 -5.85 8.11
C ARG A 252 24.58 -4.50 8.71
N ILE A 253 25.38 -3.45 8.53
CA ILE A 253 24.98 -2.10 8.99
C ILE A 253 23.82 -1.57 8.14
N THR A 254 23.78 -1.89 6.84
CA THR A 254 22.65 -1.52 5.97
C THR A 254 21.37 -2.26 6.39
N LEU A 255 21.47 -3.56 6.69
CA LEU A 255 20.38 -4.34 7.29
C LEU A 255 19.94 -3.74 8.63
N ALA A 256 20.87 -3.43 9.53
CA ALA A 256 20.59 -2.84 10.83
C ALA A 256 19.80 -1.53 10.73
N GLY A 257 20.22 -0.63 9.84
CA GLY A 257 19.49 0.62 9.55
C GLY A 257 18.07 0.35 9.06
N THR A 258 17.89 -0.66 8.21
CA THR A 258 16.58 -1.09 7.71
C THR A 258 15.70 -1.66 8.82
N MET A 259 16.26 -2.48 9.72
CA MET A 259 15.53 -3.02 10.89
C MET A 259 15.07 -1.90 11.83
N ILE A 260 15.94 -0.93 12.11
CA ILE A 260 15.58 0.26 12.90
C ILE A 260 14.47 1.05 12.18
N ALA A 261 14.58 1.22 10.86
CA ALA A 261 13.58 1.91 10.04
C ALA A 261 12.20 1.22 10.13
N ILE A 262 12.15 -0.11 10.04
CA ILE A 262 10.91 -0.90 10.22
C ILE A 262 10.37 -0.70 11.63
N GLY A 263 11.23 -0.77 12.65
CA GLY A 263 10.80 -0.62 14.03
C GLY A 263 10.20 0.76 14.34
N LEU A 264 10.76 1.82 13.75
CA LEU A 264 10.20 3.17 13.81
C LEU A 264 8.84 3.26 13.11
N LEU A 265 8.68 2.65 11.93
CA LEU A 265 7.41 2.59 11.20
C LEU A 265 6.35 1.84 12.01
N TYR A 266 6.68 0.65 12.52
CA TYR A 266 5.76 -0.17 13.32
C TYR A 266 5.38 0.51 14.63
N GLY A 267 6.33 1.15 15.29
CA GLY A 267 6.08 1.98 16.48
C GLY A 267 5.12 3.12 16.17
N CYS A 268 5.33 3.85 15.07
CA CYS A 268 4.46 4.93 14.62
C CYS A 268 3.04 4.43 14.28
N LEU A 269 2.93 3.39 13.45
CA LEU A 269 1.64 2.79 13.07
C LEU A 269 0.87 2.30 14.30
N SER A 270 1.56 1.71 15.28
CA SER A 270 0.94 1.18 16.49
C SER A 270 0.50 2.29 17.44
N TRP A 271 1.41 3.23 17.77
CA TRP A 271 1.16 4.29 18.75
C TRP A 271 0.20 5.37 18.25
N CYS A 272 0.34 5.79 16.99
CA CYS A 272 -0.47 6.86 16.40
C CYS A 272 -1.69 6.35 15.62
N GLY A 273 -1.63 5.12 15.09
CA GLY A 273 -2.69 4.54 14.28
C GLY A 273 -3.57 3.54 15.03
N ILE A 274 -3.03 2.36 15.32
CA ILE A 274 -3.77 1.24 15.93
C ILE A 274 -4.37 1.65 17.28
N ARG A 275 -3.60 2.36 18.12
CA ARG A 275 -4.07 2.89 19.41
C ARG A 275 -5.29 3.82 19.27
N ARG A 276 -5.41 4.52 18.14
CA ARG A 276 -6.52 5.44 17.83
C ARG A 276 -7.65 4.77 17.04
N GLY A 277 -7.58 3.46 16.82
CA GLY A 277 -8.62 2.73 16.08
C GLY A 277 -8.52 2.85 14.56
N LEU A 278 -7.38 3.30 14.00
CA LEU A 278 -7.22 3.41 12.55
C LEU A 278 -6.99 2.02 11.93
N ALA A 279 -7.99 1.50 11.22
CA ALA A 279 -7.92 0.17 10.59
C ALA A 279 -6.78 0.07 9.57
N TRP A 280 -6.57 1.11 8.75
CA TRP A 280 -5.51 1.12 7.73
C TRP A 280 -4.11 0.99 8.33
N ALA A 281 -3.87 1.51 9.53
CA ALA A 281 -2.56 1.41 10.17
C ALA A 281 -2.25 -0.03 10.59
N ARG A 282 -3.27 -0.77 11.04
CA ARG A 282 -3.16 -2.22 11.27
C ARG A 282 -2.94 -2.95 9.95
N ASP A 283 -3.67 -2.59 8.90
CA ASP A 283 -3.60 -3.27 7.60
C ASP A 283 -2.23 -3.06 6.94
N ALA A 284 -1.62 -1.87 7.09
CA ALA A 284 -0.25 -1.60 6.66
C ALA A 284 0.78 -2.44 7.44
N LEU A 285 0.64 -2.55 8.76
CA LEU A 285 1.50 -3.39 9.60
C LEU A 285 1.35 -4.87 9.23
N LEU A 286 0.12 -5.34 9.00
CA LEU A 286 -0.16 -6.70 8.52
C LEU A 286 0.55 -6.97 7.20
N ALA A 287 0.33 -6.13 6.19
CA ALA A 287 0.90 -6.35 4.85
C ALA A 287 2.43 -6.37 4.89
N SER A 288 3.05 -5.43 5.63
CA SER A 288 4.50 -5.41 5.85
C SER A 288 5.00 -6.70 6.51
N GLY A 289 4.35 -7.13 7.59
CA GLY A 289 4.72 -8.36 8.29
C GLY A 289 4.51 -9.63 7.47
N LEU A 290 3.45 -9.69 6.65
CA LEU A 290 3.22 -10.81 5.72
C LEU A 290 4.30 -10.94 4.65
N VAL A 291 4.99 -9.85 4.32
CA VAL A 291 6.17 -9.89 3.44
C VAL A 291 7.43 -10.24 4.23
N GLY A 292 7.61 -9.66 5.42
CA GLY A 292 8.81 -9.83 6.23
C GLY A 292 8.97 -11.21 6.89
N PHE A 293 7.93 -11.75 7.54
CA PHE A 293 8.08 -13.02 8.28
C PHE A 293 8.41 -14.24 7.40
N PRO A 294 7.80 -14.40 6.19
CA PRO A 294 8.15 -15.53 5.33
C PRO A 294 9.59 -15.52 4.82
N THR A 295 10.32 -14.40 4.88
CA THR A 295 11.72 -14.35 4.42
C THR A 295 12.65 -15.17 5.33
N LEU A 296 12.19 -15.57 6.52
CA LEU A 296 12.86 -16.57 7.36
C LEU A 296 13.04 -17.91 6.60
N LEU A 297 12.14 -18.24 5.68
CA LEU A 297 12.22 -19.46 4.87
C LEU A 297 13.39 -19.45 3.89
N TYR A 298 13.99 -18.29 3.60
CA TYR A 298 15.22 -18.22 2.82
C TYR A 298 16.36 -19.02 3.46
N PHE A 299 16.39 -19.12 4.80
CA PHE A 299 17.42 -19.87 5.52
C PHE A 299 17.42 -21.37 5.21
N VAL A 300 16.25 -21.92 4.85
CA VAL A 300 16.13 -23.32 4.41
C VAL A 300 16.89 -23.54 3.11
N ALA A 301 16.87 -22.57 2.18
CA ALA A 301 17.55 -22.67 0.90
C ALA A 301 19.09 -22.70 1.05
N TYR A 302 19.64 -21.99 2.04
CA TYR A 302 21.09 -21.83 2.20
C TYR A 302 21.76 -22.85 3.12
N ARG A 303 20.97 -23.68 3.81
CA ARG A 303 21.45 -24.64 4.83
C ARG A 303 22.22 -23.97 5.97
N TYR A 304 22.03 -22.67 6.14
CA TYR A 304 22.55 -21.88 7.25
C TYR A 304 21.38 -21.28 8.01
N VAL A 305 21.10 -21.83 9.18
CA VAL A 305 20.02 -21.38 10.06
C VAL A 305 20.66 -20.57 11.19
N GLU A 306 20.56 -19.26 11.10
CA GLU A 306 21.15 -18.34 12.07
C GLU A 306 20.29 -18.33 13.37
N PRO A 307 20.83 -18.80 14.52
CA PRO A 307 20.05 -18.97 15.74
C PRO A 307 19.40 -17.70 16.30
N ILE A 308 20.07 -16.54 16.22
CA ILE A 308 19.57 -15.28 16.76
C ILE A 308 18.38 -14.76 15.95
N HIS A 309 18.43 -14.85 14.62
CA HIS A 309 17.35 -14.46 13.72
C HIS A 309 16.14 -15.36 13.94
N VAL A 310 16.34 -16.67 14.10
CA VAL A 310 15.24 -17.60 14.43
C VAL A 310 14.64 -17.26 15.79
N ALA A 311 15.46 -17.00 16.80
CA ALA A 311 15.00 -16.63 18.13
C ALA A 311 14.23 -15.29 18.12
N LEU A 312 14.75 -14.29 17.40
CA LEU A 312 14.12 -12.99 17.22
C LEU A 312 12.77 -13.15 16.50
N ALA A 313 12.73 -13.89 15.38
CA ALA A 313 11.49 -14.16 14.66
C ALA A 313 10.45 -14.90 15.52
N ALA A 314 10.88 -15.93 16.26
CA ALA A 314 10.01 -16.68 17.17
C ALA A 314 9.45 -15.82 18.30
N MET A 315 10.22 -14.85 18.81
CA MET A 315 9.78 -13.90 19.82
C MET A 315 8.84 -12.82 19.25
N LEU A 316 9.15 -12.31 18.06
CA LEU A 316 8.41 -11.20 17.44
C LEU A 316 7.12 -11.65 16.74
N PHE A 317 7.07 -12.87 16.22
CA PHE A 317 5.90 -13.38 15.49
C PHE A 317 4.61 -13.39 16.32
N PRO A 318 4.57 -13.87 17.58
CA PRO A 318 3.39 -13.76 18.42
C PRO A 318 2.94 -12.31 18.65
N LEU A 319 3.89 -11.38 18.82
CA LEU A 319 3.58 -9.95 18.97
C LEU A 319 2.93 -9.38 17.71
N PHE A 320 3.45 -9.75 16.53
CA PHE A 320 2.84 -9.42 15.26
C PHE A 320 1.41 -9.94 15.14
N VAL A 321 1.20 -11.23 15.43
CA VAL A 321 -0.13 -11.85 15.39
C VAL A 321 -1.10 -11.10 16.32
N ILE A 322 -0.71 -10.81 17.56
CA ILE A 322 -1.55 -10.05 18.51
C ILE A 322 -1.84 -8.63 17.99
N ALA A 323 -0.84 -7.95 17.43
CA ALA A 323 -0.97 -6.60 16.90
C ALA A 323 -1.97 -6.50 15.74
N VAL A 324 -2.05 -7.54 14.91
CA VAL A 324 -2.90 -7.57 13.73
C VAL A 324 -4.16 -8.41 13.89
N TRP A 325 -4.34 -9.18 14.96
CA TRP A 325 -5.42 -10.17 15.05
C TRP A 325 -6.81 -9.57 14.86
N LYS A 326 -7.12 -8.50 15.60
CA LYS A 326 -8.42 -7.83 15.55
C LYS A 326 -8.32 -6.57 14.73
N ARG A 327 -9.20 -6.43 13.75
CA ARG A 327 -9.37 -5.18 13.02
C ARG A 327 -9.89 -4.11 14.00
N PRO A 328 -9.18 -2.98 14.17
CA PRO A 328 -9.67 -1.91 15.04
C PRO A 328 -11.02 -1.40 14.55
N ARG A 329 -11.93 -1.12 15.49
CA ARG A 329 -13.16 -0.40 15.17
C ARG A 329 -12.83 1.08 15.02
N PRO A 330 -13.25 1.75 13.94
CA PRO A 330 -12.97 3.17 13.74
C PRO A 330 -13.50 3.98 14.92
N GLN A 331 -12.63 4.79 15.54
CA GLN A 331 -13.10 5.93 16.31
C GLN A 331 -13.59 6.97 15.32
N LEU A 332 -14.64 7.71 15.70
CA LEU A 332 -15.18 8.81 14.90
C LEU A 332 -14.05 9.78 14.53
N PRO A 333 -13.70 9.88 13.23
CA PRO A 333 -12.65 10.77 12.79
C PRO A 333 -13.11 12.23 12.91
N ASP A 334 -12.16 13.15 13.09
CA ASP A 334 -12.42 14.55 12.79
C ASP A 334 -12.66 14.70 11.26
N PRO A 335 -13.59 15.55 10.81
CA PRO A 335 -13.74 15.87 9.39
C PRO A 335 -12.40 16.30 8.78
N ILE A 336 -12.09 15.80 7.59
CA ILE A 336 -10.83 16.09 6.91
C ILE A 336 -11.01 17.37 6.08
N SER A 337 -10.36 18.45 6.49
CA SER A 337 -10.15 19.60 5.60
C SER A 337 -9.02 19.29 4.61
N GLU A 338 -9.24 19.50 3.32
CA GLU A 338 -8.17 19.43 2.30
C GLU A 338 -7.33 20.72 2.30
N GLY A 339 -7.91 21.82 2.80
CA GLY A 339 -7.32 23.15 2.84
C GLY A 339 -6.96 23.72 1.46
N PRO A 340 -6.01 24.68 1.38
CA PRO A 340 -5.77 25.40 0.13
C PRO A 340 -5.29 24.51 -1.03
N THR A 341 -5.88 24.70 -2.21
CA THR A 341 -5.62 23.92 -3.43
C THR A 341 -4.13 23.83 -3.79
N GLY A 342 -3.36 24.92 -3.66
CA GLY A 342 -1.92 24.91 -3.97
C GLY A 342 -1.08 24.06 -3.01
N GLU A 343 -1.47 24.03 -1.73
CA GLU A 343 -0.82 23.19 -0.73
C GLU A 343 -1.15 21.70 -0.96
N TRP A 344 -2.42 21.42 -1.27
CA TRP A 344 -2.89 20.08 -1.59
C TRP A 344 -2.19 19.48 -2.82
N HIS A 345 -2.09 20.21 -3.93
CA HIS A 345 -1.39 19.73 -5.13
C HIS A 345 0.09 19.40 -4.86
N ARG A 346 0.79 20.24 -4.11
CA ARG A 346 2.18 19.96 -3.70
C ARG A 346 2.25 18.69 -2.85
N ALA A 347 1.31 18.52 -1.93
CA ALA A 347 1.24 17.34 -1.10
C ALA A 347 0.98 16.06 -1.92
N LEU A 348 0.17 16.12 -2.99
CA LEU A 348 -0.06 14.99 -3.89
C LEU A 348 1.21 14.59 -4.66
N VAL A 349 1.98 15.56 -5.17
CA VAL A 349 3.29 15.27 -5.78
C VAL A 349 4.21 14.63 -4.74
N GLY A 350 4.24 15.16 -3.51
CA GLY A 350 4.99 14.57 -2.41
C GLY A 350 4.55 13.13 -2.12
N GLN A 351 3.24 12.86 -2.10
CA GLN A 351 2.67 11.53 -1.90
C GLN A 351 3.12 10.57 -2.99
N LEU A 352 3.01 10.97 -4.26
CA LEU A 352 3.43 10.16 -5.41
C LEU A 352 4.90 9.78 -5.31
N LEU A 353 5.77 10.74 -4.96
CA LEU A 353 7.20 10.48 -4.76
C LEU A 353 7.44 9.48 -3.62
N MET A 354 6.71 9.54 -2.50
CA MET A 354 6.88 8.57 -1.40
C MET A 354 6.34 7.19 -1.76
N VAL A 355 5.21 7.12 -2.47
CA VAL A 355 4.68 5.85 -2.99
C VAL A 355 5.70 5.23 -3.94
N GLY A 356 6.29 6.03 -4.83
CA GLY A 356 7.40 5.62 -5.70
C GLY A 356 8.64 5.16 -4.93
N ALA A 357 9.00 5.84 -3.84
CA ALA A 357 10.09 5.42 -2.96
C ALA A 357 9.81 4.06 -2.31
N GLY A 358 8.61 3.86 -1.75
CA GLY A 358 8.18 2.58 -1.19
C GLY A 358 8.22 1.45 -2.22
N PHE A 359 7.75 1.71 -3.45
CA PHE A 359 7.85 0.76 -4.55
C PHE A 359 9.31 0.46 -4.93
N GLY A 360 10.17 1.48 -4.99
CA GLY A 360 11.59 1.33 -5.24
C GLY A 360 12.29 0.47 -4.19
N LEU A 361 11.94 0.61 -2.91
CA LEU A 361 12.44 -0.25 -1.83
C LEU A 361 11.99 -1.70 -2.01
N ILE A 362 10.74 -1.94 -2.43
CA ILE A 362 10.25 -3.30 -2.73
C ILE A 362 11.06 -3.92 -3.88
N VAL A 363 11.25 -3.18 -4.98
CA VAL A 363 12.03 -3.65 -6.13
C VAL A 363 13.49 -3.89 -5.75
N GLY A 364 14.09 -3.01 -4.95
CA GLY A 364 15.44 -3.17 -4.42
C GLY A 364 15.55 -4.42 -3.55
N GLY A 365 14.61 -4.64 -2.64
CA GLY A 365 14.57 -5.82 -1.78
C GLY A 365 14.38 -7.12 -2.56
N LEU A 366 13.52 -7.12 -3.59
CA LEU A 366 13.39 -8.24 -4.52
C LEU A 366 14.69 -8.53 -5.27
N THR A 367 15.37 -7.49 -5.74
CA THR A 367 16.63 -7.60 -6.47
C THR A 367 17.73 -8.20 -5.60
N ILE A 368 17.89 -7.70 -4.37
CA ILE A 368 18.92 -8.20 -3.43
C ILE A 368 18.59 -9.62 -2.97
N SER A 369 17.32 -9.94 -2.70
CA SER A 369 16.89 -11.31 -2.42
C SER A 369 17.20 -12.26 -3.58
N TYR A 370 16.92 -11.84 -4.82
CA TYR A 370 17.21 -12.63 -6.02
C TYR A 370 18.72 -12.85 -6.20
N VAL A 371 19.53 -11.81 -6.06
CA VAL A 371 21.00 -11.93 -6.10
C VAL A 371 21.49 -12.88 -5.01
N GLY A 372 21.02 -12.72 -3.77
CA GLY A 372 21.36 -13.62 -2.65
C GLY A 372 21.03 -15.09 -2.95
N LEU A 373 19.90 -15.36 -3.61
CA LEU A 373 19.45 -16.71 -3.96
C LEU A 373 20.15 -17.31 -5.17
N THR A 374 20.89 -16.52 -5.97
CA THR A 374 21.43 -16.96 -7.27
C THR A 374 22.94 -16.78 -7.37
N SER A 375 23.41 -15.55 -7.61
CA SER A 375 24.82 -15.25 -7.85
C SER A 375 25.59 -14.90 -6.58
N VAL A 376 24.90 -14.63 -5.47
CA VAL A 376 25.38 -14.13 -4.17
C VAL A 376 25.98 -12.73 -4.24
N PHE A 377 26.77 -12.45 -5.27
CA PHE A 377 27.46 -11.19 -5.52
C PHE A 377 26.91 -10.46 -6.74
N VAL A 378 26.95 -9.13 -6.69
CA VAL A 378 26.92 -8.26 -7.86
C VAL A 378 28.37 -7.98 -8.31
N PRO A 379 28.61 -7.60 -9.57
CA PRO A 379 29.97 -7.35 -10.09
C PRO A 379 30.78 -6.32 -9.29
N THR A 380 30.11 -5.31 -8.73
CA THR A 380 30.76 -4.27 -7.93
C THR A 380 31.29 -4.81 -6.60
N ASP A 381 30.69 -5.86 -6.03
CA ASP A 381 31.16 -6.51 -4.80
C ASP A 381 32.53 -7.16 -5.02
N LEU A 382 32.62 -7.92 -6.11
CA LEU A 382 33.84 -8.64 -6.49
C LEU A 382 34.95 -7.67 -6.88
N THR A 383 34.59 -6.56 -7.52
CA THR A 383 35.52 -5.46 -7.83
C THR A 383 36.05 -4.81 -6.56
N TYR A 384 35.16 -4.49 -5.62
CA TYR A 384 35.53 -3.92 -4.31
C TYR A 384 36.46 -4.86 -3.55
N MET A 385 36.15 -6.16 -3.48
CA MET A 385 37.01 -7.14 -2.82
C MET A 385 38.25 -7.55 -3.65
N SER A 386 38.33 -7.13 -4.91
CA SER A 386 39.40 -7.51 -5.85
C SER A 386 39.61 -9.03 -5.94
N THR A 387 38.50 -9.77 -6.05
CA THR A 387 38.48 -11.25 -6.08
C THR A 387 37.37 -11.77 -7.00
N THR A 388 37.21 -13.10 -7.08
CA THR A 388 36.10 -13.76 -7.77
C THR A 388 35.29 -14.62 -6.80
N ALA A 389 34.01 -14.85 -7.12
CA ALA A 389 33.15 -15.75 -6.35
C ALA A 389 33.73 -17.18 -6.29
N GLN A 390 34.36 -17.63 -7.39
CA GLN A 390 35.03 -18.93 -7.44
C GLN A 390 36.20 -19.00 -6.45
N ALA A 391 37.09 -18.00 -6.44
CA ALA A 391 38.24 -17.97 -5.53
C ALA A 391 37.79 -17.95 -4.06
N LEU A 392 36.72 -17.21 -3.73
CA LEU A 392 36.12 -17.22 -2.40
C LEU A 392 35.54 -18.58 -2.01
N ASN A 393 34.87 -19.26 -2.95
CA ASN A 393 34.31 -20.58 -2.72
C ASN A 393 35.39 -21.67 -2.58
N GLU A 394 36.48 -21.56 -3.32
CA GLU A 394 37.65 -22.44 -3.18
C GLU A 394 38.37 -22.22 -1.85
N ALA A 395 38.45 -20.98 -1.37
CA ALA A 395 39.02 -20.66 -0.07
C ALA A 395 38.16 -21.17 1.09
N ASN A 396 36.83 -21.09 0.96
CA ASN A 396 35.88 -21.66 1.93
C ASN A 396 34.52 -21.95 1.28
N ASN A 397 34.17 -23.24 1.14
CA ASN A 397 32.95 -23.69 0.49
C ASN A 397 31.65 -23.39 1.25
N ARG A 398 31.73 -22.86 2.49
CA ARG A 398 30.59 -22.42 3.29
C ARG A 398 30.39 -20.91 3.27
N LEU A 399 31.38 -20.15 2.80
CA LEU A 399 31.37 -18.69 2.80
C LEU A 399 30.26 -18.11 1.92
N LEU A 400 29.98 -18.72 0.75
CA LEU A 400 28.92 -18.23 -0.14
C LEU A 400 27.53 -18.39 0.49
N SER A 401 27.23 -19.52 1.12
CA SER A 401 25.99 -19.71 1.88
C SER A 401 25.87 -18.70 3.02
N PHE A 402 26.98 -18.42 3.70
CA PHE A 402 27.02 -17.41 4.76
C PHE A 402 26.79 -15.99 4.23
N ILE A 403 27.30 -15.60 3.07
CA ILE A 403 27.02 -14.26 2.53
C ILE A 403 25.58 -14.18 1.98
N ALA A 404 25.12 -15.26 1.35
CA ALA A 404 23.79 -15.34 0.77
C ALA A 404 22.68 -15.16 1.80
N HIS A 405 22.84 -15.69 3.03
CA HIS A 405 21.83 -15.55 4.08
C HIS A 405 21.67 -14.09 4.52
N ASP A 406 22.78 -13.35 4.70
CA ASP A 406 22.77 -11.93 5.11
C ASP A 406 22.02 -11.09 4.06
N ARG A 407 22.30 -11.34 2.78
CA ARG A 407 21.66 -10.63 1.66
C ARG A 407 20.19 -10.94 1.51
N ALA A 408 19.82 -12.20 1.63
CA ALA A 408 18.42 -12.60 1.54
C ALA A 408 17.61 -12.06 2.72
N GLY A 409 18.19 -12.05 3.93
CA GLY A 409 17.62 -11.41 5.10
C GLY A 409 17.44 -9.90 4.91
N PHE A 410 18.47 -9.23 4.38
CA PHE A 410 18.40 -7.81 4.03
C PHE A 410 17.33 -7.51 2.97
N GLY A 411 17.28 -8.25 1.88
CA GLY A 411 16.27 -8.09 0.84
C GLY A 411 14.85 -8.26 1.38
N GLY A 412 14.63 -9.25 2.24
CA GLY A 412 13.36 -9.46 2.95
C GLY A 412 12.96 -8.28 3.85
N ALA A 413 13.89 -7.79 4.66
CA ALA A 413 13.67 -6.62 5.50
C ALA A 413 13.36 -5.36 4.65
N LEU A 414 14.09 -5.16 3.56
CA LEU A 414 13.91 -4.01 2.66
C LEU A 414 12.55 -4.03 1.96
N MET A 415 12.08 -5.20 1.51
CA MET A 415 10.73 -5.36 0.97
C MET A 415 9.66 -5.04 2.02
N SER A 416 9.81 -5.54 3.25
CA SER A 416 8.89 -5.24 4.35
C SER A 416 8.83 -3.73 4.62
N ALA A 417 9.99 -3.07 4.78
CA ALA A 417 10.07 -1.63 4.94
C ALA A 417 9.40 -0.87 3.78
N GLY A 418 9.65 -1.30 2.54
CA GLY A 418 9.05 -0.72 1.35
C GLY A 418 7.53 -0.81 1.33
N VAL A 419 6.94 -1.95 1.73
CA VAL A 419 5.48 -2.10 1.86
C VAL A 419 4.93 -1.17 2.95
N ALA A 420 5.56 -1.10 4.12
CA ALA A 420 5.14 -0.19 5.17
C ALA A 420 5.18 1.28 4.72
N VAL A 421 6.27 1.72 4.09
CA VAL A 421 6.42 3.07 3.52
C VAL A 421 5.34 3.35 2.46
N LEU A 422 5.15 2.42 1.52
CA LEU A 422 4.19 2.55 0.43
C LEU A 422 2.77 2.71 0.97
N LEU A 423 2.33 1.84 1.88
CA LEU A 423 0.97 1.86 2.40
C LEU A 423 0.72 3.03 3.35
N MET A 424 1.73 3.40 4.15
CA MET A 424 1.66 4.60 5.00
C MET A 424 1.58 5.88 4.15
N ALA A 425 2.26 5.92 3.00
CA ALA A 425 2.13 7.00 2.03
C ALA A 425 0.81 6.97 1.25
N ALA A 426 0.31 5.80 0.85
CA ALA A 426 -0.93 5.69 0.09
C ALA A 426 -2.16 6.05 0.94
N TRP A 427 -2.21 5.60 2.19
CA TRP A 427 -3.40 5.71 3.04
C TRP A 427 -3.29 6.77 4.14
N GLY A 428 -2.08 7.04 4.63
CA GLY A 428 -1.83 7.95 5.75
C GLY A 428 -1.63 9.42 5.38
N TRP A 429 -1.51 9.75 4.09
CA TRP A 429 -1.18 11.10 3.61
C TRP A 429 -2.35 12.09 3.69
N GLN A 430 -2.73 12.44 4.90
CA GLN A 430 -3.88 13.33 5.18
C GLN A 430 -3.41 14.59 5.93
N ARG A 431 -4.11 15.69 5.68
CA ARG A 431 -3.78 17.01 6.25
C ARG A 431 -3.69 16.92 7.78
N GLY A 432 -2.62 17.47 8.35
CA GLY A 432 -2.39 17.48 9.79
C GLY A 432 -2.03 16.13 10.43
N GLN A 433 -1.74 15.09 9.65
CA GLN A 433 -1.19 13.83 10.17
C GLN A 433 0.33 13.94 10.36
N ALA A 434 0.77 14.80 11.27
CA ALA A 434 2.19 15.10 11.46
C ALA A 434 3.03 13.85 11.80
N TRP A 435 2.44 12.86 12.46
CA TRP A 435 3.11 11.60 12.78
C TRP A 435 3.46 10.76 11.55
N VAL A 436 2.73 10.92 10.43
CA VAL A 436 3.07 10.26 9.17
C VAL A 436 4.35 10.85 8.60
N TRP A 437 4.44 12.18 8.60
CA TRP A 437 5.66 12.90 8.20
C TRP A 437 6.86 12.48 9.05
N TRP A 438 6.72 12.52 10.37
CA TRP A 438 7.82 12.18 11.29
C TRP A 438 8.21 10.70 11.24
N GLY A 439 7.25 9.79 11.12
CA GLY A 439 7.53 8.35 11.00
C GLY A 439 8.30 8.02 9.74
N LEU A 440 7.89 8.58 8.60
CA LEU A 440 8.59 8.40 7.32
C LEU A 440 9.96 9.10 7.32
N ALA A 441 10.08 10.31 7.88
CA ALA A 441 11.34 11.02 7.99
C ALA A 441 12.35 10.26 8.87
N ALA A 442 11.92 9.79 10.04
CA ALA A 442 12.78 9.03 10.95
C ALA A 442 13.21 7.69 10.33
N SER A 443 12.27 6.99 9.67
CA SER A 443 12.55 5.74 8.95
C SER A 443 13.54 5.92 7.79
N ALA A 444 13.33 6.93 6.95
CA ALA A 444 14.23 7.26 5.85
C ALA A 444 15.63 7.65 6.37
N THR A 445 15.69 8.42 7.45
CA THR A 445 16.95 8.84 8.08
C THR A 445 17.72 7.64 8.65
N SER A 446 17.06 6.73 9.37
CA SER A 446 17.75 5.57 9.93
C SER A 446 18.18 4.57 8.86
N GLY A 447 17.33 4.31 7.86
CA GLY A 447 17.62 3.37 6.78
C GLY A 447 18.73 3.90 5.86
N PHE A 448 18.48 5.01 5.16
CA PHE A 448 19.44 5.56 4.21
C PHE A 448 20.67 6.16 4.89
N GLY A 449 20.53 6.71 6.10
CA GLY A 449 21.67 7.25 6.85
C GLY A 449 22.67 6.17 7.24
N ALA A 450 22.20 5.01 7.72
CA ALA A 450 23.08 3.87 8.00
C ALA A 450 23.74 3.34 6.72
N ALA A 451 22.96 3.16 5.65
CA ALA A 451 23.46 2.69 4.36
C ALA A 451 24.54 3.63 3.81
N LEU A 452 24.25 4.93 3.66
CA LEU A 452 25.21 5.91 3.16
C LEU A 452 26.43 6.00 4.07
N GLY A 453 26.23 6.03 5.39
CA GLY A 453 27.29 6.13 6.38
C GLY A 453 28.32 5.00 6.26
N VAL A 454 27.86 3.74 6.15
CA VAL A 454 28.77 2.59 6.06
C VAL A 454 29.50 2.53 4.72
N HIS A 455 28.83 2.86 3.61
CA HIS A 455 29.48 2.89 2.29
C HIS A 455 30.60 3.93 2.24
N LEU A 456 30.38 5.11 2.82
CA LEU A 456 31.41 6.15 2.93
C LEU A 456 32.53 5.74 3.88
N ALA A 457 32.21 5.18 5.04
CA ALA A 457 33.20 4.77 6.05
C ALA A 457 34.15 3.68 5.54
N LEU A 458 33.66 2.77 4.71
CA LEU A 458 34.42 1.64 4.18
C LEU A 458 34.96 1.87 2.76
N ALA A 459 34.77 3.07 2.20
CA ALA A 459 35.14 3.42 0.83
C ALA A 459 34.55 2.47 -0.24
N TYR A 460 33.39 1.87 0.05
CA TYR A 460 32.64 1.08 -0.93
C TYR A 460 31.67 2.00 -1.69
N THR A 461 32.23 2.86 -2.53
CA THR A 461 31.51 4.01 -3.13
C THR A 461 31.40 3.91 -4.65
N ASP A 462 31.29 2.71 -5.21
CA ASP A 462 30.99 2.56 -6.63
C ASP A 462 29.66 3.27 -6.97
N PHE A 463 29.66 4.06 -8.05
CA PHE A 463 28.53 4.93 -8.38
C PHE A 463 27.23 4.14 -8.56
N TRP A 464 27.26 3.03 -9.29
CA TRP A 464 26.07 2.23 -9.56
C TRP A 464 25.61 1.47 -8.32
N HIS A 465 26.55 1.08 -7.47
CA HIS A 465 26.24 0.45 -6.19
C HIS A 465 25.53 1.40 -5.22
N VAL A 466 25.99 2.65 -5.10
CA VAL A 466 25.42 3.65 -4.17
C VAL A 466 24.26 4.46 -4.77
N ALA A 467 24.10 4.48 -6.10
CA ALA A 467 23.04 5.22 -6.78
C ALA A 467 21.62 5.00 -6.22
N PRO A 468 21.18 3.77 -5.87
CA PRO A 468 19.88 3.55 -5.25
C PRO A 468 19.71 4.30 -3.91
N ILE A 469 20.79 4.43 -3.12
CA ILE A 469 20.78 5.16 -1.85
C ILE A 469 20.61 6.66 -2.11
N TYR A 470 21.36 7.23 -3.06
CA TYR A 470 21.22 8.64 -3.42
C TYR A 470 19.84 8.98 -3.98
N ALA A 471 19.32 8.13 -4.87
CA ALA A 471 17.98 8.27 -5.42
C ALA A 471 16.92 8.21 -4.30
N GLY A 472 17.03 7.23 -3.40
CA GLY A 472 16.15 7.09 -2.25
C GLY A 472 16.14 8.33 -1.34
N ILE A 473 17.32 8.82 -0.95
CA ILE A 473 17.45 10.04 -0.15
C ILE A 473 16.81 11.24 -0.85
N LEU A 474 17.15 11.47 -2.12
CA LEU A 474 16.64 12.62 -2.88
C LEU A 474 15.11 12.57 -2.97
N VAL A 475 14.55 11.42 -3.36
CA VAL A 475 13.11 11.25 -3.52
C VAL A 475 12.38 11.41 -2.17
N SER A 476 12.90 10.81 -1.09
CA SER A 476 12.30 10.95 0.24
C SER A 476 12.37 12.39 0.76
N VAL A 477 13.49 13.10 0.58
CA VAL A 477 13.64 14.50 1.00
C VAL A 477 12.70 15.41 0.21
N LEU A 478 12.64 15.27 -1.12
CA LEU A 478 11.72 16.06 -1.96
C LEU A 478 10.27 15.78 -1.57
N SER A 479 9.91 14.51 -1.41
CA SER A 479 8.58 14.08 -1.00
C SER A 479 8.15 14.73 0.33
N LEU A 480 8.97 14.58 1.37
CA LEU A 480 8.68 15.12 2.70
C LEU A 480 8.66 16.65 2.69
N THR A 481 9.50 17.29 1.89
CA THR A 481 9.53 18.75 1.75
C THR A 481 8.24 19.27 1.10
N LEU A 482 7.78 18.62 0.04
CA LEU A 482 6.54 18.97 -0.65
C LEU A 482 5.29 18.72 0.22
N GLY A 483 5.29 17.65 1.01
CA GLY A 483 4.21 17.32 1.95
C GLY A 483 4.26 18.04 3.30
N ARG A 484 5.32 18.82 3.59
CA ARG A 484 5.60 19.36 4.93
C ARG A 484 4.47 20.22 5.48
N SER A 485 4.05 21.25 4.75
CA SER A 485 3.02 22.18 5.24
C SER A 485 1.69 21.44 5.44
N PHE A 486 1.35 20.57 4.49
CA PHE A 486 0.09 19.83 4.49
C PHE A 486 0.01 18.84 5.66
N LEU A 487 1.05 18.05 5.90
CA LEU A 487 1.07 17.04 6.96
C LEU A 487 1.32 17.64 8.36
N LEU A 488 2.09 18.71 8.47
CA LEU A 488 2.46 19.32 9.76
C LEU A 488 1.53 20.44 10.22
N THR A 489 0.52 20.82 9.42
CA THR A 489 -0.46 21.83 9.84
C THR A 489 -1.22 21.39 11.09
N ARG A 490 -1.63 22.36 11.94
CA ARG A 490 -2.42 22.06 13.13
C ARG A 490 -3.83 21.66 12.70
N ARG A 491 -4.36 20.58 13.28
CA ARG A 491 -5.78 20.22 13.11
C ARG A 491 -6.66 21.39 13.57
N GLY A 492 -7.58 21.82 12.70
CA GLY A 492 -8.50 22.92 12.97
C GLY A 492 -8.02 24.32 12.55
N ALA A 493 -6.83 24.45 11.94
CA ALA A 493 -6.47 25.70 11.26
C ALA A 493 -7.14 25.74 9.88
N SER A 494 -8.21 26.54 9.77
CA SER A 494 -8.91 26.88 8.53
C SER A 494 -8.02 27.68 7.58
#